data_AF-A0AAX3KQ75-F1
#
_entry.id   AF-A0AAX3KQ75-F1
#
_cell.length_a   1.000
_cell.length_b   1.000
_cell.length_c   1.000
_cell.angle_alpha   90.00
_cell.angle_beta   90.00
_cell.angle_gamma   90.00
#
_symmetry.space_group_name_H-M   'P 1'
#
loop_
_entity.id
_entity.type
_entity.pdbx_description
1 polymer ?
#
loop_
_entity_poly.entity_id
_entity_poly.type
_entity_poly.pdbx_seq_one_letter_code
_entity_poly.pdbx_strand_id
1 'polypeptide(L)'
;MKNFKAKAVSSSQGDLFGADQIAAIYKARPDCPLSNSTLYQLVAQEAGLSKEAMAERVPVGRSGQRHSLERRAIRWTQQDLRRAGILERVPGERGIWRLTEDAKRDLNMAKPGVKVLAFRTDLGVAVFGPSGDIFKNLDIPIMACVTSPPYPLAHSRRYGNPDQKEIVKFIMDTLEPIIERLDERGSLSINVWTFSFQVRQRGLHMSNDW
;
A
#
# COMPACT_ATOMS: atom_id res chain seq x y z
N MET A 1 -40.67 1.65 -17.34
CA MET A 1 -39.36 1.15 -16.85
C MET A 1 -38.41 2.33 -16.72
N LYS A 2 -37.97 2.69 -15.50
CA LYS A 2 -37.07 3.82 -15.26
C LYS A 2 -35.63 3.37 -15.51
N ASN A 3 -35.01 3.90 -16.57
CA ASN A 3 -33.60 3.70 -16.88
C ASN A 3 -32.73 4.41 -15.83
N PHE A 4 -32.15 3.64 -14.91
CA PHE A 4 -31.07 4.10 -14.05
C PHE A 4 -29.80 4.22 -14.90
N LYS A 5 -29.57 5.41 -15.49
CA LYS A 5 -28.22 5.77 -15.93
C LYS A 5 -27.36 5.91 -14.68
N ALA A 6 -26.50 4.93 -14.44
CA ALA A 6 -25.42 5.05 -13.46
C ALA A 6 -24.62 6.31 -13.83
N LYS A 7 -24.70 7.32 -12.97
CA LYS A 7 -23.93 8.54 -13.11
C LYS A 7 -22.47 8.13 -12.94
N ALA A 8 -21.67 8.26 -14.00
CA ALA A 8 -20.24 8.04 -13.92
C ALA A 8 -19.68 8.91 -12.80
N VAL A 9 -19.24 8.27 -11.72
CA VAL A 9 -18.52 8.94 -10.64
C VAL A 9 -17.18 9.32 -11.25
N SER A 10 -16.99 10.60 -11.55
CA SER A 10 -15.67 11.11 -11.89
C SER A 10 -14.78 10.87 -10.67
N SER A 11 -13.86 9.92 -10.78
CA SER A 11 -12.79 9.71 -9.81
C SER A 11 -12.02 11.03 -9.71
N SER A 12 -12.36 11.84 -8.71
CA SER A 12 -11.59 13.06 -8.44
C SER A 12 -10.16 12.62 -8.12
N GLN A 13 -9.16 13.44 -8.47
CA GLN A 13 -7.77 13.19 -8.08
C GLN A 13 -7.59 13.04 -6.55
N GLY A 14 -8.62 13.30 -5.72
CA GLY A 14 -8.63 13.01 -4.29
C GLY A 14 -8.46 11.52 -3.94
N ASP A 15 -8.76 10.59 -4.84
CA ASP A 15 -8.48 9.15 -4.63
C ASP A 15 -7.00 8.79 -4.87
N LEU A 16 -6.16 9.71 -5.36
CA LEU A 16 -4.72 9.43 -5.54
C LEU A 16 -3.96 9.32 -4.20
N PHE A 17 -4.45 9.95 -3.14
CA PHE A 17 -3.70 10.09 -1.88
C PHE A 17 -4.24 9.15 -0.81
N GLY A 18 -3.82 7.89 -0.88
CA GLY A 18 -4.10 6.92 0.18
C GLY A 18 -3.52 7.36 1.52
N ALA A 19 -4.18 6.96 2.63
CA ALA A 19 -3.70 7.20 3.99
C ALA A 19 -2.25 6.73 4.20
N ASP A 20 -1.87 5.64 3.54
CA ASP A 20 -0.52 5.08 3.58
C ASP A 20 0.54 6.01 2.99
N GLN A 21 0.22 6.74 1.92
CA GLN A 21 1.17 7.66 1.29
C GLN A 21 1.44 8.87 2.19
N ILE A 22 0.38 9.45 2.77
CA ILE A 22 0.53 10.58 3.70
C ILE A 22 1.25 10.11 4.97
N ALA A 23 0.92 8.93 5.51
CA ALA A 23 1.62 8.35 6.64
C ALA A 23 3.11 8.11 6.34
N ALA A 24 3.47 7.66 5.14
CA ALA A 24 4.86 7.44 4.74
C ALA A 24 5.71 8.71 4.77
N ILE A 25 5.14 9.87 4.40
CA ILE A 25 5.86 11.17 4.45
C ILE A 25 6.24 11.54 5.89
N TYR A 26 5.34 11.30 6.85
CA TYR A 26 5.61 11.50 8.27
C TYR A 26 6.60 10.46 8.80
N LYS A 27 6.47 9.18 8.40
CA LYS A 27 7.41 8.10 8.80
C LYS A 27 8.83 8.31 8.32
N ALA A 28 9.02 8.85 7.12
CA ALA A 28 10.34 9.18 6.60
C ALA A 28 11.03 10.28 7.42
N ARG A 29 10.29 10.97 8.30
CA ARG A 29 10.77 12.11 9.11
C ARG A 29 10.19 12.02 10.52
N PRO A 30 10.50 10.95 11.27
CA PRO A 30 9.77 10.61 12.48
C PRO A 30 9.84 11.71 13.55
N ASP A 31 10.96 12.44 13.60
CA ASP A 31 11.19 13.51 14.57
C ASP A 31 10.98 14.93 14.01
N CYS A 32 10.40 15.04 12.81
CA CYS A 32 10.16 16.33 12.19
C CYS A 32 8.65 16.65 12.12
N PRO A 33 8.15 17.62 12.90
CA PRO A 33 6.81 18.15 12.70
C PRO A 33 6.68 18.78 11.32
N LEU A 34 5.55 18.55 10.66
CA LEU A 34 5.26 19.08 9.33
C LEU A 34 4.11 20.07 9.38
N SER A 35 4.36 21.24 8.79
CA SER A 35 3.31 22.19 8.45
C SER A 35 2.49 21.68 7.26
N ASN A 36 1.23 22.15 7.15
CA ASN A 36 0.40 21.82 6.00
C ASN A 36 1.01 22.26 4.65
N SER A 37 1.67 23.41 4.58
CA SER A 37 2.30 23.88 3.33
C SER A 37 3.45 22.97 2.92
N THR A 38 4.29 22.55 3.87
CA THR A 38 5.37 21.59 3.65
C THR A 38 4.79 20.23 3.22
N LEU A 39 3.74 19.75 3.90
CA LEU A 39 3.09 18.49 3.53
C LEU A 39 2.55 18.53 2.09
N TYR A 40 1.89 19.61 1.67
CA TYR A 40 1.38 19.72 0.30
C TYR A 40 2.50 19.66 -0.75
N GLN A 41 3.64 20.29 -0.46
CA GLN A 41 4.80 20.26 -1.36
C GLN A 41 5.38 18.84 -1.48
N LEU A 42 5.53 18.14 -0.36
CA LEU A 42 6.04 16.77 -0.32
C LEU A 42 5.08 15.80 -1.03
N VAL A 43 3.78 15.90 -0.77
CA VAL A 43 2.76 15.08 -1.44
C VAL A 43 2.74 15.36 -2.95
N ALA A 44 2.82 16.62 -3.38
CA ALA A 44 2.85 16.98 -4.80
C ALA A 44 4.09 16.41 -5.49
N GLN A 45 5.28 16.54 -4.87
CA GLN A 45 6.53 15.98 -5.38
C GLN A 45 6.46 14.45 -5.49
N GLU A 46 5.91 13.77 -4.47
CA GLU A 46 5.80 12.32 -4.51
C GLU A 46 4.81 11.82 -5.55
N ALA A 47 3.67 12.50 -5.72
CA ALA A 47 2.65 12.13 -6.70
C ALA A 47 2.94 12.61 -8.13
N GLY A 48 4.03 13.36 -8.36
CA GLY A 48 4.35 13.93 -9.67
C GLY A 48 3.38 15.02 -10.12
N LEU A 49 2.72 15.68 -9.18
CA LEU A 49 1.77 16.76 -9.45
C LEU A 49 2.47 18.11 -9.46
N SER A 50 2.04 18.99 -10.36
CA SER A 50 2.51 20.37 -10.39
C SER A 50 1.99 21.17 -9.19
N LYS A 51 2.71 22.24 -8.82
CA LYS A 51 2.28 23.13 -7.73
C LYS A 51 0.95 23.81 -8.06
N GLU A 52 0.72 24.06 -9.34
CA GLU A 52 -0.46 24.69 -9.89
C GLU A 52 -1.67 23.76 -9.73
N ALA A 53 -1.53 22.47 -10.04
CA ALA A 53 -2.59 21.47 -9.82
C ALA A 53 -2.94 21.34 -8.33
N MET A 54 -1.93 21.32 -7.44
CA MET A 54 -2.15 21.29 -5.98
C MET A 54 -2.76 22.59 -5.41
N ALA A 55 -2.71 23.69 -6.17
CA ALA A 55 -3.26 24.98 -5.78
C ALA A 55 -4.59 25.31 -6.47
N GLU A 56 -5.00 24.50 -7.44
CA GLU A 56 -6.20 24.73 -8.24
C GLU A 56 -7.42 24.82 -7.33
N ARG A 57 -8.28 25.82 -7.56
CA ARG A 57 -9.49 26.04 -6.75
C ARG A 57 -10.73 25.98 -7.62
N VAL A 58 -11.55 24.97 -7.37
CA VAL A 58 -12.83 24.77 -8.02
C VAL A 58 -13.97 25.20 -7.09
N PRO A 59 -15.10 25.71 -7.62
CA PRO A 59 -16.27 26.02 -6.80
C PRO A 59 -16.88 24.74 -6.20
N VAL A 60 -17.23 24.77 -4.91
CA VAL A 60 -17.77 23.61 -4.19
C VAL A 60 -19.13 23.94 -3.56
N GLY A 61 -20.10 23.05 -3.74
CA GLY A 61 -21.42 23.13 -3.11
C GLY A 61 -22.31 24.25 -3.64
N ARG A 62 -23.46 24.48 -2.99
CA ARG A 62 -24.42 25.54 -3.38
C ARG A 62 -23.90 26.96 -3.13
N SER A 63 -22.92 27.13 -2.25
CA SER A 63 -22.31 28.43 -1.96
C SER A 63 -21.30 28.87 -3.02
N GLY A 64 -20.84 27.97 -3.90
CA GLY A 64 -19.89 28.29 -4.98
C GLY A 64 -18.50 28.70 -4.50
N GLN A 65 -18.18 28.55 -3.21
CA GLN A 65 -16.89 28.96 -2.68
C GLN A 65 -15.76 28.12 -3.28
N ARG A 66 -14.69 28.79 -3.71
CA ARG A 66 -13.56 28.15 -4.39
C ARG A 66 -12.62 27.47 -3.39
N HIS A 67 -12.44 26.17 -3.49
CA HIS A 67 -11.53 25.40 -2.65
C HIS A 67 -10.65 24.48 -3.50
N SER A 68 -9.43 24.18 -3.03
CA SER A 68 -8.64 23.07 -3.58
C SER A 68 -9.15 21.77 -2.97
N LEU A 69 -9.47 20.81 -3.83
CA LEU A 69 -9.98 19.50 -3.42
C LEU A 69 -8.85 18.61 -2.91
N GLU A 70 -7.66 18.76 -3.48
CA GLU A 70 -6.43 18.03 -3.17
C GLU A 70 -5.97 18.39 -1.76
N ARG A 71 -5.81 19.69 -1.47
CA ARG A 71 -5.48 20.16 -0.10
C ARG A 71 -6.56 19.83 0.91
N ARG A 72 -7.82 19.70 0.47
CA ARG A 72 -8.92 19.26 1.35
C ARG A 72 -8.80 17.77 1.66
N ALA A 73 -8.54 16.94 0.66
CA ALA A 73 -8.32 15.50 0.82
C ALA A 73 -7.16 15.23 1.78
N ILE A 74 -6.00 15.87 1.56
CA ILE A 74 -4.82 15.73 2.44
C ILE A 74 -5.17 16.08 3.90
N ARG A 75 -5.90 17.18 4.13
CA ARG A 75 -6.31 17.57 5.49
C ARG A 75 -7.33 16.63 6.12
N TRP A 76 -8.21 16.03 5.32
CA TRP A 76 -9.14 15.01 5.79
C TRP A 76 -8.37 13.76 6.21
N THR A 77 -7.45 13.28 5.38
CA THR A 77 -6.58 12.16 5.72
C THR A 77 -5.75 12.43 6.98
N GLN A 78 -5.25 13.65 7.19
CA GLN A 78 -4.61 14.03 8.47
C GLN A 78 -5.57 13.89 9.68
N GLN A 79 -6.87 14.22 9.53
CA GLN A 79 -7.84 13.98 10.60
C GLN A 79 -8.08 12.49 10.82
N ASP A 80 -8.12 11.69 9.76
CA ASP A 80 -8.33 10.25 9.88
C ASP A 80 -7.13 9.56 10.53
N LEU A 81 -5.90 9.92 10.14
CA LEU A 81 -4.67 9.47 10.80
C LEU A 81 -4.59 9.92 12.26
N ARG A 82 -5.11 11.10 12.59
CA ARG A 82 -5.23 11.54 13.98
C ARG A 82 -6.22 10.68 14.78
N ARG A 83 -7.39 10.40 14.21
CA ARG A 83 -8.40 9.52 14.84
C ARG A 83 -7.86 8.11 15.06
N ALA A 84 -6.99 7.66 14.15
CA ALA A 84 -6.28 6.38 14.26
C ALA A 84 -5.09 6.40 15.24
N GLY A 85 -4.81 7.53 15.92
CA GLY A 85 -3.70 7.63 16.87
C GLY A 85 -2.30 7.71 16.22
N ILE A 86 -2.22 7.88 14.90
CA ILE A 86 -0.95 7.94 14.16
C ILE A 86 -0.35 9.35 14.20
N LEU A 87 -1.19 10.37 14.08
CA LEU A 87 -0.78 11.77 14.11
C LEU A 87 -1.36 12.52 15.31
N GLU A 88 -0.59 13.49 15.79
CA GLU A 88 -1.05 14.49 16.74
C GLU A 88 -0.68 15.90 16.29
N ARG A 89 -1.43 16.89 16.79
CA ARG A 89 -1.09 18.30 16.58
C ARG A 89 0.00 18.69 17.55
N VAL A 90 0.95 19.49 17.08
CA VAL A 90 1.94 20.10 17.98
C VAL A 90 1.23 21.13 18.86
N PRO A 91 1.35 21.07 20.20
CA PRO A 91 0.73 22.04 21.10
C PRO A 91 1.19 23.47 20.79
N GLY A 92 0.26 24.42 20.78
CA GLY A 92 0.55 25.84 20.50
C GLY A 92 0.76 26.18 19.03
N GLU A 93 0.86 25.20 18.13
CA GLU A 93 1.17 25.43 16.72
C GLU A 93 -0.01 25.09 15.79
N ARG A 94 -0.49 26.09 15.05
CA ARG A 94 -1.65 25.91 14.16
C ARG A 94 -1.24 25.23 12.85
N GLY A 95 -1.83 24.06 12.59
CA GLY A 95 -1.66 23.36 11.31
C GLY A 95 -0.31 22.66 11.17
N ILE A 96 0.35 22.42 12.29
CA ILE A 96 1.58 21.65 12.40
C ILE A 96 1.26 20.33 13.10
N TRP A 97 1.70 19.24 12.50
CA TRP A 97 1.37 17.86 12.89
C TRP A 97 2.65 17.04 12.99
N ARG A 98 2.66 16.05 13.88
CA ARG A 98 3.75 15.09 14.05
C ARG A 98 3.21 13.68 14.27
N LEU A 99 4.07 12.67 14.11
CA LEU A 99 3.75 11.33 14.58
C LEU A 99 3.60 11.31 16.10
N THR A 100 2.68 10.49 16.60
CA THR A 100 2.64 10.13 18.01
C THR A 100 3.87 9.30 18.38
N GLU A 101 4.28 9.33 19.64
CA GLU A 101 5.42 8.52 20.12
C GLU A 101 5.20 7.02 19.89
N ASP A 102 3.94 6.55 20.01
CA ASP A 102 3.58 5.18 19.70
C ASP A 102 3.72 4.90 18.19
N ALA A 103 3.22 5.77 17.31
CA ALA A 103 3.36 5.58 15.87
C ALA A 103 4.81 5.67 15.36
N LYS A 104 5.70 6.38 16.09
CA LYS A 104 7.15 6.33 15.84
C LYS A 104 7.73 4.95 16.16
N ARG A 105 7.20 4.25 17.17
CA ARG A 105 7.61 2.91 17.58
C ARG A 105 7.01 1.82 16.69
N ASP A 106 5.76 1.99 16.24
CA ASP A 106 4.88 0.88 15.83
C ASP A 106 4.65 0.74 14.31
N LEU A 107 5.48 1.36 13.47
CA LEU A 107 5.36 1.25 12.02
C LEU A 107 6.65 0.84 11.30
N ASN A 108 7.58 0.26 12.06
CA ASN A 108 8.70 -0.46 11.47
C ASN A 108 8.18 -1.80 10.95
N MET A 109 8.57 -2.19 9.73
CA MET A 109 8.46 -3.59 9.30
C MET A 109 8.94 -4.48 10.44
N ALA A 110 8.17 -5.50 10.79
CA ALA A 110 8.64 -6.50 11.74
C ALA A 110 10.03 -6.95 11.26
N LYS A 111 11.04 -6.82 12.14
CA LYS A 111 12.41 -7.21 11.80
C LYS A 111 12.41 -8.69 11.37
N PRO A 112 13.33 -9.12 10.50
CA PRO A 112 13.51 -10.55 10.21
C PRO A 112 13.52 -11.38 11.50
N GLY A 113 12.78 -12.48 11.50
CA GLY A 113 12.58 -13.37 12.65
C GLY A 113 11.56 -12.90 13.71
N VAL A 114 10.98 -11.70 13.60
CA VAL A 114 9.96 -11.22 14.54
C VAL A 114 8.56 -11.57 14.02
N LYS A 115 7.76 -12.21 14.89
CA LYS A 115 6.35 -12.54 14.65
C LYS A 115 5.49 -11.80 15.66
N VAL A 116 4.61 -10.92 15.19
CA VAL A 116 3.73 -10.12 16.05
C VAL A 116 2.32 -10.67 15.95
N LEU A 117 1.66 -10.95 17.08
CA LEU A 117 0.23 -11.25 17.07
C LEU A 117 -0.52 -9.95 16.79
N ALA A 118 -1.13 -9.84 15.60
CA ALA A 118 -1.90 -8.66 15.22
C ALA A 118 -3.27 -8.65 15.91
N PHE A 119 -3.99 -9.77 15.83
CA PHE A 119 -5.23 -9.98 16.60
C PHE A 119 -5.54 -11.47 16.76
N ARG A 120 -6.44 -11.77 17.70
CA ARG A 120 -6.94 -13.12 18.01
C ARG A 120 -8.46 -13.10 18.11
N THR A 121 -9.08 -14.18 17.68
CA THR A 121 -10.47 -14.54 17.94
C THR A 121 -10.54 -15.97 18.48
N ASP A 122 -11.74 -16.47 18.76
CA ASP A 122 -11.95 -17.87 19.12
C ASP A 122 -11.69 -18.83 17.94
N LEU A 123 -11.72 -18.31 16.70
CA LEU A 123 -11.55 -19.09 15.47
C LEU A 123 -10.12 -19.06 14.91
N GLY A 124 -9.25 -18.20 15.43
CA GLY A 124 -7.87 -18.14 14.95
C GLY A 124 -7.12 -16.87 15.33
N VAL A 125 -5.97 -16.72 14.69
CA VAL A 125 -5.04 -15.61 14.92
C VAL A 125 -4.60 -15.00 13.59
N ALA A 126 -4.37 -13.70 13.59
CA ALA A 126 -3.65 -13.01 12.54
C ALA A 126 -2.26 -12.65 13.07
N VAL A 127 -1.23 -13.04 12.32
CA VAL A 127 0.16 -12.76 12.66
C VAL A 127 0.72 -11.79 11.63
N PHE A 128 1.39 -10.74 12.11
CA PHE A 128 2.11 -9.77 11.29
C PHE A 128 3.61 -10.05 11.38
N GLY A 129 4.25 -10.19 10.23
CA GLY A 129 5.68 -10.51 10.15
C GLY A 129 6.14 -10.68 8.70
N PRO A 130 7.45 -10.78 8.44
CA PRO A 130 7.97 -11.15 7.13
C PRO A 130 7.46 -12.54 6.73
N SER A 131 6.87 -12.67 5.54
CA SER A 131 6.25 -13.93 5.08
C SER A 131 7.24 -15.09 5.04
N GLY A 132 8.51 -14.84 4.69
CA GLY A 132 9.57 -15.83 4.67
C GLY A 132 9.99 -16.34 6.05
N ASP A 133 9.60 -15.68 7.14
CA ASP A 133 9.95 -16.08 8.51
C ASP A 133 8.73 -16.56 9.30
N ILE A 134 7.54 -16.07 8.96
CA ILE A 134 6.34 -16.28 9.78
C ILE A 134 5.96 -17.76 9.92
N PHE A 135 6.16 -18.54 8.85
CA PHE A 135 5.85 -19.98 8.80
C PHE A 135 6.99 -20.88 9.24
N LYS A 136 8.23 -20.37 9.37
CA LYS A 136 9.35 -21.16 9.91
C LYS A 136 9.04 -21.62 11.32
N ASN A 137 9.33 -22.88 11.65
CA ASN A 137 9.06 -23.48 12.96
C ASN A 137 7.57 -23.48 13.36
N LEU A 138 6.65 -23.42 12.40
CA LEU A 138 5.23 -23.60 12.68
C LEU A 138 4.97 -25.08 13.00
N ASP A 139 4.75 -25.40 14.28
CA ASP A 139 4.64 -26.79 14.75
C ASP A 139 3.20 -27.31 14.80
N ILE A 140 2.41 -27.01 13.77
CA ILE A 140 1.04 -27.49 13.63
C ILE A 140 0.80 -28.03 12.22
N PRO A 141 0.00 -29.10 12.06
CA PRO A 141 -0.41 -29.57 10.74
C PRO A 141 -1.24 -28.51 10.00
N ILE A 142 -0.97 -28.35 8.71
CA ILE A 142 -1.70 -27.43 7.84
C ILE A 142 -2.63 -28.25 6.94
N MET A 143 -3.94 -28.07 7.11
CA MET A 143 -4.94 -28.72 6.24
C MET A 143 -5.19 -27.96 4.95
N ALA A 144 -5.07 -26.64 4.97
CA ALA A 144 -5.31 -25.81 3.80
C ALA A 144 -4.42 -24.57 3.81
N CYS A 145 -3.79 -24.30 2.67
CA CYS A 145 -3.15 -23.03 2.37
C CYS A 145 -3.85 -22.42 1.17
N VAL A 146 -4.35 -21.19 1.33
CA VAL A 146 -4.96 -20.42 0.25
C VAL A 146 -4.21 -19.11 0.14
N THR A 147 -3.60 -18.85 -1.01
CA THR A 147 -2.74 -17.68 -1.19
C THR A 147 -2.79 -17.12 -2.62
N SER A 148 -2.51 -15.83 -2.73
CA SER A 148 -2.34 -15.10 -4.00
C SER A 148 -1.05 -14.30 -3.88
N PRO A 149 0.12 -14.91 -4.16
CA PRO A 149 1.41 -14.26 -4.02
C PRO A 149 1.53 -13.00 -4.91
N PRO A 150 2.47 -12.09 -4.61
CA PRO A 150 2.71 -10.92 -5.43
C PRO A 150 3.16 -11.30 -6.84
N TYR A 151 2.80 -10.46 -7.82
CA TYR A 151 3.12 -10.65 -9.23
C TYR A 151 4.32 -9.80 -9.67
N PRO A 152 5.11 -10.29 -10.64
CA PRO A 152 6.04 -9.44 -11.39
C PRO A 152 5.31 -8.25 -11.99
N LEU A 153 5.88 -7.08 -11.76
CA LEU A 153 5.33 -5.83 -12.25
C LEU A 153 5.89 -5.55 -13.64
N ALA A 154 5.01 -5.26 -14.60
CA ALA A 154 5.41 -4.84 -15.95
C ALA A 154 6.14 -3.48 -15.95
N HIS A 155 5.87 -2.65 -14.94
CA HIS A 155 6.49 -1.34 -14.75
C HIS A 155 6.98 -1.21 -13.30
N SER A 156 8.21 -0.74 -13.15
CA SER A 156 8.81 -0.56 -11.83
C SER A 156 8.02 0.41 -10.96
N ARG A 157 7.93 0.08 -9.67
CA ARG A 157 7.37 0.95 -8.64
C ARG A 157 8.48 1.43 -7.71
N ARG A 158 8.22 2.50 -6.94
CA ARG A 158 9.22 3.07 -6.02
C ARG A 158 9.63 2.13 -4.88
N TYR A 159 8.81 1.13 -4.55
CA TYR A 159 9.12 0.13 -3.53
C TYR A 159 9.95 -1.06 -4.07
N GLY A 160 10.40 -0.99 -5.32
CA GLY A 160 11.20 -2.02 -5.97
C GLY A 160 10.54 -2.58 -7.22
N ASN A 161 11.33 -3.30 -7.99
CA ASN A 161 10.88 -4.04 -9.17
C ASN A 161 11.67 -5.35 -9.28
N PRO A 162 11.46 -6.29 -8.34
CA PRO A 162 12.14 -7.57 -8.39
C PRO A 162 11.81 -8.26 -9.71
N ASP A 163 12.82 -8.89 -10.30
CA ASP A 163 12.65 -9.59 -11.55
C ASP A 163 11.82 -10.87 -11.36
N GLN A 164 11.48 -11.51 -12.48
CA GLN A 164 10.68 -12.74 -12.47
C GLN A 164 11.32 -13.84 -11.61
N LYS A 165 12.64 -14.01 -11.65
CA LYS A 165 13.34 -15.05 -10.90
C LYS A 165 13.33 -14.75 -9.42
N GLU A 166 13.52 -13.49 -9.04
CA GLU A 166 13.47 -13.03 -7.66
C GLU A 166 12.08 -13.25 -7.05
N ILE A 167 11.01 -13.00 -7.82
CA ILE A 167 9.64 -13.25 -7.35
C ILE A 167 9.35 -14.74 -7.25
N VAL A 168 9.74 -15.54 -8.24
CA VAL A 168 9.58 -17.01 -8.16
C VAL A 168 10.33 -17.54 -6.93
N LYS A 169 11.56 -17.08 -6.70
CA LYS A 169 12.33 -17.45 -5.52
C LYS A 169 11.60 -17.05 -4.23
N PHE A 170 11.13 -15.82 -4.12
CA PHE A 170 10.38 -15.34 -2.96
C PHE A 170 9.13 -16.21 -2.67
N ILE A 171 8.38 -16.59 -3.72
CA ILE A 171 7.21 -17.44 -3.59
C ILE A 171 7.61 -18.82 -3.08
N MET A 172 8.64 -19.43 -3.69
CA MET A 172 9.15 -20.74 -3.27
C MET A 172 9.63 -20.72 -1.81
N ASP A 173 10.49 -19.76 -1.46
CA ASP A 173 11.03 -19.59 -0.10
C ASP A 173 9.92 -19.40 0.95
N THR A 174 8.81 -18.74 0.57
CA THR A 174 7.67 -18.50 1.47
C THR A 174 6.80 -19.75 1.62
N LEU A 175 6.61 -20.53 0.55
CA LEU A 175 5.74 -21.70 0.53
C LEU A 175 6.41 -22.96 1.09
N GLU A 176 7.73 -23.10 0.96
CA GLU A 176 8.48 -24.26 1.43
C GLU A 176 8.15 -24.67 2.89
N PRO A 177 8.23 -23.79 3.90
CA PRO A 177 7.87 -24.16 5.28
C PRO A 177 6.37 -24.47 5.47
N ILE A 178 5.50 -24.00 4.58
CA ILE A 178 4.07 -24.35 4.59
C ILE A 178 3.88 -25.77 4.06
N ILE A 179 4.56 -26.10 2.95
CA ILE A 179 4.51 -27.41 2.31
C ILE A 179 5.09 -28.49 3.24
N GLU A 180 6.19 -28.21 3.93
CA GLU A 180 6.79 -29.11 4.93
C GLU A 180 5.81 -29.47 6.07
N ARG A 181 4.82 -28.59 6.33
CA ARG A 181 3.81 -28.76 7.38
C ARG A 181 2.44 -29.11 6.84
N LEU A 182 2.29 -29.25 5.53
CA LEU A 182 1.04 -29.62 4.89
C LEU A 182 0.73 -31.08 5.24
N ASP A 183 -0.48 -31.30 5.75
CA ASP A 183 -0.98 -32.65 6.03
C ASP A 183 -1.07 -33.48 4.74
N GLU A 184 -0.99 -34.81 4.85
CA GLU A 184 -1.14 -35.73 3.70
C GLU A 184 -2.45 -35.54 2.93
N ARG A 185 -3.51 -35.09 3.61
CA ARG A 185 -4.83 -34.78 3.03
C ARG A 185 -5.01 -33.28 2.79
N GLY A 186 -3.97 -32.50 3.05
CA GLY A 186 -4.00 -31.06 2.93
C GLY A 186 -4.05 -30.60 1.48
N SER A 187 -4.45 -29.34 1.29
CA SER A 187 -4.49 -28.73 -0.05
C SER A 187 -3.79 -27.38 -0.08
N LEU A 188 -3.04 -27.16 -1.15
CA LEU A 188 -2.41 -25.87 -1.47
C LEU A 188 -3.12 -25.27 -2.70
N SER A 189 -3.80 -24.15 -2.49
CA SER A 189 -4.46 -23.37 -3.54
C SER A 189 -3.69 -22.07 -3.75
N ILE A 190 -3.10 -21.92 -4.93
CA ILE A 190 -2.34 -20.73 -5.31
C ILE A 190 -3.06 -20.06 -6.48
N ASN A 191 -3.47 -18.81 -6.27
CA ASN A 191 -3.96 -17.97 -7.35
C ASN A 191 -2.75 -17.33 -8.06
N VAL A 192 -2.57 -17.68 -9.33
CA VAL A 192 -1.58 -17.07 -10.23
C VAL A 192 -2.24 -16.62 -11.53
N TRP A 193 -1.94 -15.39 -11.97
CA TRP A 193 -2.42 -14.84 -13.23
C TRP A 193 -1.40 -15.03 -14.37
N THR A 194 -1.83 -15.61 -15.49
CA THR A 194 -0.97 -16.08 -16.60
C THR A 194 -0.16 -14.99 -17.31
N PHE A 195 -0.65 -13.75 -17.35
CA PHE A 195 -0.01 -12.67 -18.12
C PHE A 195 1.25 -12.10 -17.44
N SER A 196 1.43 -12.35 -16.14
CA SER A 196 2.52 -11.73 -15.37
C SER A 196 3.92 -12.24 -15.76
N PHE A 197 4.04 -13.37 -16.47
CA PHE A 197 5.31 -14.00 -16.80
C PHE A 197 5.75 -13.85 -18.27
N GLN A 198 5.04 -13.06 -19.08
CA GLN A 198 5.33 -12.96 -20.50
C GLN A 198 6.38 -11.88 -20.78
N VAL A 199 7.61 -12.30 -21.09
CA VAL A 199 8.62 -11.42 -21.68
C VAL A 199 8.12 -11.02 -23.07
N ARG A 200 7.97 -9.72 -23.31
CA ARG A 200 7.68 -9.18 -24.63
C ARG A 200 8.85 -9.52 -25.55
N GLN A 201 8.75 -10.59 -26.33
CA GLN A 201 9.63 -10.79 -27.47
C GLN A 201 9.38 -9.61 -28.42
N ARG A 202 10.30 -8.64 -28.45
CA ARG A 202 10.36 -7.68 -29.54
C ARG A 202 10.67 -8.50 -30.78
N GLY A 203 9.72 -8.52 -31.72
CA GLY A 203 9.84 -9.27 -32.95
C GLY A 203 11.19 -8.99 -33.62
N LEU A 204 12.01 -10.03 -33.73
CA LEU A 204 13.00 -10.09 -34.79
C LEU A 204 12.21 -10.03 -36.09
N HIS A 205 12.28 -8.88 -36.76
CA HIS A 205 11.88 -8.75 -38.14
C HIS A 205 12.80 -9.67 -38.93
N MET A 206 12.37 -10.90 -39.20
CA MET A 206 12.99 -11.71 -40.24
C MET A 206 12.64 -11.05 -41.57
N SER A 207 13.58 -10.25 -42.09
CA SER A 207 13.61 -9.94 -43.50
C SER A 207 13.87 -11.27 -44.23
N ASN A 208 12.82 -11.83 -44.81
CA ASN A 208 12.98 -12.84 -45.85
C ASN A 208 13.48 -12.11 -47.10
N ASP A 209 14.80 -12.00 -47.23
CA ASP A 209 15.43 -11.95 -48.54
C ASP A 209 15.58 -13.40 -48.98
N TRP A 210 14.62 -13.88 -49.79
CA TRP A 210 14.73 -14.75 -50.96
C TRP A 210 13.34 -14.89 -51.59
#